data_AF-A0A975N904-F1
#
_entry.id   AF-A0A975N904-F1
#
_cell.length_a   1.000
_cell.length_b   1.000
_cell.length_c   1.000
_cell.angle_alpha   90.00
_cell.angle_beta   90.00
_cell.angle_gamma   90.00
#
_symmetry.space_group_name_H-M   'P 1'
#
loop_
_entity.id
_entity.type
_entity.pdbx_description
1 polymer ?
#
loop_
_entity_poly.entity_id
_entity_poly.type
_entity_poly.pdbx_seq_one_letter_code
_entity_poly.pdbx_strand_id
1 'polypeptide(L)' 'MTVTTVQPHDWNTRIADDARANLATHSRDADECRELGLMLGLLEADPDGSLVTANPLNVDVGDFVWHSPMR' A
#
# COMPACT_ATOMS: atom_id res chain seq x y z
N MET A 1 -30.30 -16.15 1.87
CA MET A 1 -29.34 -15.13 1.41
C MET A 1 -28.20 -15.09 2.39
N THR A 2 -27.09 -15.75 2.08
CA THR A 2 -25.85 -15.64 2.86
C THR A 2 -25.19 -14.32 2.49
N VAL A 3 -25.19 -13.36 3.40
CA VAL A 3 -24.38 -12.15 3.29
C VAL A 3 -22.93 -12.59 3.50
N THR A 4 -22.15 -12.63 2.42
CA THR A 4 -20.70 -12.85 2.53
C THR A 4 -20.10 -11.61 3.18
N THR A 5 -19.77 -11.72 4.47
CA THR A 5 -18.95 -10.72 5.16
C THR A 5 -17.54 -10.79 4.58
N VAL A 6 -17.28 -10.00 3.54
CA VAL A 6 -15.90 -9.69 3.13
C VAL A 6 -15.26 -9.01 4.33
N GLN A 7 -14.30 -9.68 4.96
CA GLN A 7 -13.64 -9.12 6.12
C GLN A 7 -12.93 -7.83 5.68
N PRO A 8 -12.92 -6.74 6.49
CA PRO A 8 -12.26 -5.48 6.13
C PRO A 8 -10.81 -5.66 5.68
N HIS A 9 -10.12 -6.68 6.21
CA HIS A 9 -8.76 -7.07 5.83
C HIS A 9 -8.64 -7.51 4.36
N ASP A 10 -9.64 -8.19 3.82
CA ASP A 10 -9.65 -8.67 2.43
C ASP A 10 -9.87 -7.51 1.45
N TRP A 11 -10.67 -6.51 1.85
CA TRP A 11 -10.96 -5.35 1.01
C TRP A 11 -9.75 -4.41 0.88
N ASN A 12 -9.07 -4.12 1.99
CA ASN A 12 -7.87 -3.27 1.98
C ASN A 12 -6.75 -3.90 1.15
N THR A 13 -6.55 -5.20 1.28
CA THR A 13 -5.58 -5.95 0.47
C THR A 13 -5.92 -5.86 -1.01
N ARG A 14 -7.20 -6.03 -1.37
CA ARG A 14 -7.63 -5.93 -2.77
C ARG A 14 -7.43 -4.54 -3.36
N ILE A 15 -7.71 -3.48 -2.61
CA ILE A 15 -7.43 -2.11 -3.08
C ILE A 15 -5.94 -1.91 -3.31
N ALA A 16 -5.08 -2.37 -2.39
CA ALA A 16 -3.64 -2.25 -2.55
C ALA A 16 -3.12 -3.04 -3.76
N ASP A 17 -3.68 -4.22 -4.02
CA ASP A 17 -3.40 -5.03 -5.21
C ASP A 17 -3.82 -4.30 -6.50
N ASP A 18 -5.04 -3.78 -6.55
CA ASP A 18 -5.56 -3.03 -7.71
C ASP A 18 -4.74 -1.76 -7.96
N ALA A 19 -4.31 -1.07 -6.90
CA ALA A 19 -3.45 0.10 -7.00
C ALA A 19 -2.08 -0.25 -7.58
N ARG A 20 -1.46 -1.36 -7.15
CA ARG A 20 -0.21 -1.87 -7.73
C ARG A 20 -0.37 -2.27 -9.19
N ALA A 21 -1.48 -2.91 -9.55
CA ALA A 21 -1.77 -3.28 -10.94
C ALA A 21 -1.93 -2.05 -11.85
N ASN A 22 -2.66 -1.03 -11.37
CA ASN A 22 -2.79 0.24 -12.07
C ASN A 22 -1.45 0.94 -12.22
N LEU A 23 -0.65 0.97 -11.15
CA LEU A 23 0.68 1.58 -11.19
C LEU A 23 1.58 0.90 -12.24
N ALA A 24 1.63 -0.42 -12.25
CA ALA A 24 2.43 -1.18 -13.23
C ALA A 24 1.95 -0.97 -14.67
N THR A 25 0.64 -0.77 -14.88
CA THR A 25 0.06 -0.54 -16.20
C THR A 25 0.35 0.88 -16.74
N HIS A 26 0.47 1.86 -15.83
CA HIS A 26 0.55 3.28 -16.20
C HIS A 26 1.94 3.90 -16.01
N SER A 27 2.89 3.19 -15.42
CA SER A 27 4.28 3.63 -15.33
C SER A 27 4.97 3.48 -16.68
N ARG A 28 5.84 4.43 -17.00
CA ARG A 28 6.65 4.46 -18.22
C ARG A 28 7.70 3.35 -18.24
N ASP A 29 8.29 3.06 -17.08
CA ASP A 29 9.31 2.04 -16.90
C ASP A 29 9.31 1.48 -15.45
N ALA A 30 10.21 0.54 -15.21
CA ALA A 30 10.33 -0.14 -13.92
C ALA A 30 10.86 0.77 -12.80
N ASP A 31 11.66 1.79 -13.14
CA ASP A 31 12.23 2.71 -12.17
C ASP A 31 11.14 3.68 -11.68
N GLU A 32 10.34 4.24 -12.59
CA GLU A 32 9.17 5.06 -12.24
C GLU A 32 8.14 4.27 -11.43
N CYS A 33 7.85 3.03 -11.83
CA CYS A 33 6.93 2.15 -11.09
C CYS A 33 7.42 1.91 -9.65
N ARG A 34 8.73 1.69 -9.48
CA ARG A 34 9.37 1.53 -8.18
C ARG A 34 9.26 2.79 -7.34
N GLU A 35 9.68 3.94 -7.88
CA GLU A 35 9.70 5.22 -7.16
C GLU A 35 8.30 5.61 -6.69
N LEU A 36 7.32 5.56 -7.59
CA LEU A 36 5.93 5.85 -7.27
C LEU A 36 5.35 4.82 -6.30
N GLY A 37 5.69 3.54 -6.44
CA GLY A 37 5.24 2.48 -5.54
C GLY A 37 5.71 2.70 -4.10
N LEU A 38 6.97 3.13 -3.93
CA LEU A 38 7.53 3.53 -2.64
C LEU A 38 6.85 4.80 -2.08
N MET A 39 6.68 5.83 -2.91
CA MET A 39 6.05 7.09 -2.49
C MET A 39 4.60 6.90 -2.01
N LEU A 40 3.86 5.97 -2.63
CA LEU A 40 2.47 5.66 -2.28
C LEU A 40 2.34 4.64 -1.15
N GLY A 41 3.44 4.09 -0.64
CA GLY A 41 3.44 3.03 0.37
C GLY A 41 2.85 1.71 -0.14
N LEU A 42 2.87 1.48 -1.45
CA LEU A 42 2.46 0.23 -2.10
C LEU A 42 3.61 -0.78 -2.19
N LEU A 43 4.84 -0.29 -2.11
CA LEU A 43 6.07 -1.04 -1.97
C LEU A 43 6.84 -0.54 -0.76
N GLU A 44 7.62 -1.41 -0.16
CA GLU A 44 8.60 -1.06 0.88
C GLU A 44 9.91 -1.79 0.63
N ALA A 45 11.01 -1.22 1.10
CA ALA A 45 12.31 -1.89 1.10
C ALA A 45 12.43 -2.69 2.39
N ASP A 46 12.69 -4.00 2.27
CA ASP A 46 13.07 -4.81 3.41
C ASP A 46 14.48 -4.44 3.91
N PRO A 47 14.89 -4.92 5.10
CA PRO A 47 16.22 -4.63 5.66
C PRO A 47 17.39 -5.08 4.77
N ASP A 48 17.16 -6.04 3.87
CA ASP A 48 18.15 -6.55 2.91
C ASP A 48 18.20 -5.71 1.62
N GLY A 49 17.35 -4.68 1.52
CA GLY A 49 17.26 -3.75 0.39
C GLY A 49 16.42 -4.25 -0.78
N SER A 50 15.72 -5.39 -0.62
CA SER A 50 14.79 -5.92 -1.61
C SER A 50 13.42 -5.25 -1.49
N LEU A 51 12.72 -5.13 -2.60
CA LEU A 51 11.36 -4.57 -2.60
C LEU A 51 10.34 -5.65 -2.31
N VAL A 52 9.46 -5.38 -1.34
CA VAL A 52 8.30 -6.21 -1.02
C VAL A 52 7.02 -5.40 -1.18
N THR A 53 5.89 -6.09 -1.33
CA THR A 53 4.58 -5.45 -1.41
C THR A 53 4.16 -4.92 -0.05
N ALA A 54 3.76 -3.67 0.01
CA ALA A 54 3.17 -3.06 1.20
C ALA A 54 1.67 -2.83 0.99
N ASN A 55 0.96 -2.66 2.10
CA ASN A 55 -0.44 -2.26 2.10
C ASN A 55 -0.59 -1.00 2.97
N PRO A 56 -0.71 0.19 2.36
CA PRO A 56 -0.78 1.45 3.11
C PRO A 56 -2.10 1.60 3.87
N LEU A 57 -3.09 0.74 3.59
CA LEU A 57 -4.38 0.68 4.29
C LEU A 57 -4.36 -0.34 5.44
N ASN A 58 -3.30 -1.13 5.57
CA ASN A 58 -3.10 -2.01 6.71
C ASN A 58 -2.51 -1.17 7.86
N VAL A 59 -3.39 -0.47 8.57
CA VAL A 59 -3.06 0.18 9.83
C VAL A 59 -2.87 -0.89 10.89
N ASP A 60 -1.66 -1.41 11.03
CA ASP A 60 -1.24 -1.86 12.35
C ASP A 60 -1.20 -0.64 13.26
N VAL A 61 -1.97 -0.71 14.35
CA VAL A 61 -2.12 0.36 15.34
C VAL A 61 -0.76 0.60 16.00
N GLY A 62 0.06 1.50 15.45
CA GLY A 62 1.42 1.73 15.96
C GLY A 62 2.10 3.01 15.49
N ASP A 63 2.24 3.24 14.19
CA ASP A 63 3.27 4.19 13.71
C ASP A 63 2.77 5.47 13.05
N PHE A 64 1.47 5.72 12.98
CA PHE A 64 0.97 7.02 12.52
C PHE A 64 0.94 8.04 13.67
N VAL A 65 2.10 8.48 14.14
CA VAL A 65 2.20 9.67 15.01
C VAL A 65 2.05 10.91 14.14
N TRP A 66 0.80 11.28 13.83
CA TRP A 66 0.50 12.61 13.31
C TRP A 66 0.69 13.63 14.43
N HIS A 67 1.87 14.22 14.52
CA HIS A 67 2.06 15.44 15.30
C HIS A 67 1.31 16.57 14.60
N SER A 68 0.04 16.74 14.96
CA SER A 68 -0.72 17.93 14.59
C SER A 68 -0.04 19.14 15.22
N PRO A 69 0.34 20.19 14.46
CA PRO A 69 0.77 21.43 15.07
C PRO A 69 -0.48 22.07 15.70
N MET A 70 -0.56 21.97 17.02
CA MET A 70 -1.53 22.74 17.82
C MET A 70 -1.44 24.21 17.40
N ARG A 71 -2.56 24.77 16.96
CA ARG A 71 -2.74 26.20 16.75
C ARG A 71 -3.76 26.74 17.75
#